data_AF-A0A7M5WN22-F1
#
_entry.id   AF-A0A7M5WN22-F1
#
_cell.length_a   1.000
_cell.length_b   1.000
_cell.length_c   1.000
_cell.angle_alpha   90.00
_cell.angle_beta   90.00
_cell.angle_gamma   90.00
#
_symmetry.space_group_name_H-M   'P 1'
#
loop_
_entity.id
_entity.type
_entity.pdbx_description
1 polymer ?
#
loop_
_entity_poly.entity_id
_entity_poly.type
_entity_poly.pdbx_seq_one_letter_code
_entity_poly.pdbx_strand_id
1 'polypeptide(L)'
;MPSGCDDEELPWSRVGETYLDTKYAYVCHAEMNAIMNKNSASVKNCTIYVALFPCNECAKLIVQSGIKEVVYYSAKNGESMEAKASRKMFELAGIKYRYVKCSLASFLFSASWRR
;
A
#
# COMPACT_ATOMS: atom_id res chain seq x y z
N MET A 1 11.70 0.44 4.81
CA MET A 1 12.35 -0.61 4.00
C MET A 1 11.89 -2.01 4.45
N PRO A 2 12.33 -3.12 3.82
CA PRO A 2 12.09 -4.47 4.34
C PRO A 2 12.64 -4.61 5.77
N SER A 3 12.03 -5.49 6.57
CA SER A 3 12.46 -5.70 7.95
C SER A 3 13.91 -6.16 8.02
N GLY A 4 14.71 -5.48 8.84
CA GLY A 4 16.14 -5.77 9.01
C GLY A 4 17.06 -5.06 8.01
N CYS A 5 16.53 -4.27 7.07
CA CYS A 5 17.32 -3.38 6.22
C CYS A 5 17.27 -1.96 6.79
N ASP A 6 18.44 -1.38 7.07
CA ASP A 6 18.54 0.00 7.54
C ASP A 6 18.11 0.97 6.42
N ASP A 7 17.32 1.97 6.79
CA ASP A 7 16.81 2.97 5.87
C ASP A 7 17.84 4.07 5.55
N GLU A 8 18.92 4.14 6.32
CA GLU A 8 20.07 5.03 6.05
C GLU A 8 21.06 4.41 5.05
N GLU A 9 21.13 3.08 4.98
CA GLU A 9 22.03 2.36 4.07
C GLU A 9 21.47 2.24 2.64
N LEU A 10 20.15 2.33 2.47
CA LEU A 10 19.48 2.12 1.19
C LEU A 10 19.18 3.43 0.45
N PRO A 11 19.26 3.44 -0.90
CA PRO A 11 19.05 4.67 -1.66
C PRO A 11 17.59 5.10 -1.64
N TRP A 12 17.37 6.37 -1.34
CA TRP A 12 16.04 7.01 -1.42
C TRP A 12 15.79 7.77 -2.73
N SER A 13 16.80 7.87 -3.59
CA SER A 13 16.69 8.58 -4.87
C SER A 13 15.73 7.87 -5.83
N ARG A 14 15.07 8.68 -6.68
CA ARG A 14 14.26 8.17 -7.80
C ARG A 14 15.08 7.99 -9.08
N VAL A 15 16.29 8.54 -9.13
CA VAL A 15 17.18 8.53 -10.28
C VAL A 15 18.56 8.09 -9.80
N GLY A 16 19.16 7.16 -10.52
CA GLY A 16 20.49 6.62 -10.25
C GLY A 16 21.07 6.03 -11.53
N GLU A 17 22.35 5.70 -11.51
CA GLU A 17 23.03 5.13 -12.68
C GLU A 17 22.47 3.75 -13.03
N THR A 18 22.17 2.96 -12.00
CA THR A 18 21.54 1.65 -12.12
C THR A 18 20.23 1.59 -11.32
N TYR A 19 19.44 0.54 -11.57
CA TYR A 19 18.22 0.29 -10.80
C TYR A 19 18.50 0.11 -9.29
N LEU A 20 19.66 -0.47 -8.95
CA LEU A 20 20.12 -0.69 -7.58
C LEU A 20 20.47 0.62 -6.86
N ASP A 21 20.63 1.72 -7.57
CA ASP A 21 20.88 3.05 -7.00
C ASP A 21 19.58 3.83 -6.75
N THR A 22 18.43 3.19 -6.99
CA THR A 22 17.11 3.81 -6.80
C THR A 22 16.34 3.13 -5.69
N LYS A 23 15.45 3.90 -5.05
CA LYS A 23 14.53 3.37 -4.04
C LYS A 23 13.61 2.28 -4.56
N TYR A 24 13.38 2.23 -5.86
CA TYR A 24 12.41 1.31 -6.47
C TYR A 24 12.82 -0.16 -6.34
N ALA A 25 14.11 -0.44 -6.13
CA ALA A 25 14.62 -1.79 -5.89
C ALA A 25 14.31 -2.31 -4.49
N TYR A 26 14.13 -1.42 -3.51
CA TYR A 26 14.12 -1.80 -2.09
C TYR A 26 12.84 -1.43 -1.35
N VAL A 27 12.12 -0.39 -1.80
CA VAL A 27 11.00 0.14 -1.02
C VAL A 27 9.83 -0.84 -0.96
N CYS A 28 9.36 -1.14 0.25
CA CYS A 28 8.09 -1.84 0.45
C CYS A 28 6.94 -0.83 0.49
N HIS A 29 5.93 -1.06 -0.33
CA HIS A 29 4.70 -0.28 -0.30
C HIS A 29 3.92 -0.49 1.00
N ALA A 30 3.08 0.47 1.36
CA ALA A 30 2.32 0.45 2.61
C ALA A 30 1.40 -0.77 2.71
N GLU A 31 0.80 -1.19 1.60
CA GLU A 31 -0.11 -2.34 1.51
C GLU A 31 0.62 -3.65 1.83
N MET A 32 1.84 -3.81 1.29
CA MET A 32 2.69 -4.97 1.58
C MET A 32 3.01 -5.02 3.07
N ASN A 33 3.47 -3.90 3.65
CA ASN A 33 3.78 -3.83 5.06
C ASN A 33 2.56 -4.11 5.95
N ALA A 34 1.38 -3.60 5.58
CA ALA A 34 0.14 -3.86 6.32
C ALA A 34 -0.27 -5.34 6.32
N ILE A 35 -0.07 -6.04 5.21
CA ILE A 35 -0.38 -7.48 5.08
C ILE A 35 0.63 -8.35 5.83
N MET A 36 1.91 -7.96 5.79
CA MET A 36 3.00 -8.71 6.42
C MET A 36 3.07 -8.50 7.92
N ASN A 37 2.94 -7.25 8.40
CA ASN A 37 3.12 -6.87 9.80
C ASN A 37 1.81 -6.92 10.60
N LYS A 38 0.95 -7.88 10.29
CA LYS A 38 -0.29 -8.13 11.03
C LYS A 38 0.01 -8.86 12.34
N ASN A 39 -0.69 -8.48 13.40
CA ASN A 39 -0.70 -9.22 14.67
C ASN A 39 -1.74 -10.35 14.70
N SER A 40 -2.30 -10.72 13.54
CA SER A 40 -3.30 -11.77 13.39
C SER A 40 -2.78 -12.92 12.52
N ALA A 41 -3.34 -14.12 12.71
CA ALA A 41 -3.01 -15.27 11.87
C ALA A 41 -3.42 -15.07 10.39
N SER A 42 -4.46 -14.26 10.13
CA SER A 42 -4.95 -13.99 8.77
C SER A 42 -5.63 -12.62 8.68
N VAL A 43 -5.68 -12.10 7.45
CA VAL A 43 -6.45 -10.91 7.03
C VAL A 43 -7.54 -11.26 6.01
N LYS A 44 -7.91 -12.55 5.93
CA LYS A 44 -8.97 -13.02 5.05
C LYS A 44 -10.29 -12.35 5.45
N ASN A 45 -11.05 -11.91 4.45
CA ASN A 45 -12.32 -11.18 4.59
C ASN A 45 -12.21 -9.81 5.27
N CYS A 46 -11.01 -9.25 5.41
CA CYS A 46 -10.82 -7.89 5.91
C CYS A 46 -11.00 -6.84 4.80
N THR A 47 -11.08 -5.58 5.24
CA THR A 47 -11.03 -4.37 4.41
C THR A 47 -9.71 -3.65 4.65
N ILE A 48 -9.02 -3.25 3.59
CA ILE A 48 -7.79 -2.44 3.69
C ILE A 48 -8.09 -0.98 3.33
N TYR A 49 -7.60 -0.06 4.15
CA TYR A 49 -7.71 1.38 3.93
C TYR A 49 -6.34 1.92 3.52
N VAL A 50 -6.27 2.54 2.35
CA VAL A 50 -5.01 2.99 1.74
C VAL A 50 -5.12 4.44 1.29
N ALA A 51 -4.03 5.19 1.39
CA ALA A 51 -4.01 6.59 0.95
C ALA A 51 -4.07 6.70 -0.59
N LEU A 52 -3.33 5.83 -1.29
CA LEU A 52 -3.25 5.79 -2.74
C LEU A 52 -3.84 4.47 -3.27
N PHE A 53 -4.44 4.51 -4.46
CA PHE A 53 -4.92 3.31 -5.12
C PHE A 53 -3.77 2.30 -5.34
N PRO A 54 -3.93 1.01 -4.99
CA PRO A 54 -2.84 0.05 -5.02
C PRO A 54 -2.24 -0.17 -6.42
N CYS A 55 -0.93 -0.37 -6.49
CA CYS A 55 -0.28 -0.83 -7.72
C CYS A 55 -0.61 -2.30 -8.01
N ASN A 56 -0.24 -2.81 -9.19
CA ASN A 56 -0.46 -4.20 -9.59
C ASN A 56 0.23 -5.20 -8.65
N GLU A 57 1.45 -4.93 -8.18
CA GLU A 57 2.14 -5.86 -7.25
C GLU A 57 1.43 -5.92 -5.89
N CYS A 58 0.99 -4.78 -5.35
CA CYS A 58 0.18 -4.75 -4.13
C CYS A 58 -1.18 -5.41 -4.33
N ALA A 59 -1.79 -5.29 -5.52
CA ALA A 59 -3.04 -5.96 -5.83
C ALA A 59 -2.91 -7.49 -5.81
N LYS A 60 -1.80 -8.05 -6.31
CA LYS A 60 -1.51 -9.49 -6.17
C LYS A 60 -1.50 -9.92 -4.70
N LEU A 61 -0.80 -9.17 -3.84
CA LEU A 61 -0.73 -9.46 -2.40
C LEU A 61 -2.11 -9.37 -1.74
N ILE A 62 -2.88 -8.33 -2.04
CA ILE A 62 -4.25 -8.13 -1.53
C ILE A 62 -5.13 -9.31 -1.92
N VAL A 63 -5.11 -9.73 -3.19
CA VAL A 63 -5.87 -10.88 -3.68
C VAL A 63 -5.47 -12.16 -2.96
N GLN A 64 -4.17 -12.47 -2.90
CA GLN A 64 -3.67 -13.70 -2.29
C GLN A 64 -3.88 -13.73 -0.77
N SER A 65 -3.88 -12.58 -0.10
CA SER A 65 -4.13 -12.48 1.35
C SER A 65 -5.60 -12.72 1.74
N GLY A 66 -6.52 -12.71 0.76
CA GLY A 66 -7.95 -12.95 0.97
C GLY A 66 -8.74 -11.73 1.44
N ILE A 67 -8.16 -10.52 1.38
CA ILE A 67 -8.86 -9.24 1.60
C ILE A 67 -10.01 -9.11 0.58
N LYS A 68 -11.14 -8.54 1.01
CA LYS A 68 -12.37 -8.45 0.20
C LYS A 68 -12.77 -7.05 -0.21
N GLU A 69 -12.19 -6.04 0.41
CA GLU A 69 -12.47 -4.65 0.08
C GLU A 69 -11.23 -3.76 0.20
N VAL A 70 -11.05 -2.86 -0.77
CA VAL A 70 -10.01 -1.83 -0.80
C VAL A 70 -10.67 -0.46 -0.76
N VAL A 71 -10.38 0.33 0.27
CA VAL A 71 -10.88 1.68 0.44
C VAL A 71 -9.72 2.64 0.22
N TYR A 72 -9.82 3.54 -0.77
CA TYR A 72 -8.71 4.43 -1.13
C TYR A 72 -9.09 5.91 -1.08
N TYR A 73 -8.14 6.77 -0.69
CA TYR A 73 -8.35 8.22 -0.62
C TYR A 73 -7.97 8.97 -1.90
N SER A 74 -7.02 8.47 -2.69
CA SER A 74 -6.56 9.15 -3.91
C SER A 74 -6.22 8.17 -5.01
N ALA A 75 -6.60 8.50 -6.24
CA ALA A 75 -6.26 7.76 -7.46
C ALA A 75 -5.37 8.62 -8.37
N LYS A 76 -4.37 9.31 -7.80
CA LYS A 76 -3.43 10.17 -8.56
C LYS A 76 -2.80 9.44 -9.76
N ASN A 77 -2.54 8.13 -9.61
CA ASN A 77 -1.97 7.28 -10.66
C ASN A 77 -3.05 6.38 -11.31
N GLY A 78 -4.32 6.77 -11.24
CA GLY A 78 -5.45 5.94 -11.62
C GLY A 78 -5.41 5.48 -13.07
N GLU A 79 -4.84 6.25 -13.99
CA GLU A 79 -4.79 5.91 -15.42
C GLU A 79 -3.55 5.12 -15.85
N SER A 80 -2.60 4.93 -14.93
CA SER A 80 -1.39 4.15 -15.16
C SER A 80 -1.71 2.70 -15.54
N MET A 81 -0.80 2.04 -16.25
CA MET A 81 -0.96 0.64 -16.65
C MET A 81 -1.01 -0.28 -15.43
N GLU A 82 -0.26 0.07 -14.39
CA GLU A 82 -0.23 -0.58 -13.08
C GLU A 82 -1.60 -0.52 -12.40
N ALA A 83 -2.24 0.65 -12.40
CA ALA A 83 -3.57 0.82 -11.82
C ALA A 83 -4.65 0.11 -12.64
N LYS A 84 -4.54 0.09 -13.97
CA LYS A 84 -5.45 -0.69 -14.85
C LYS A 84 -5.31 -2.20 -14.59
N ALA A 85 -4.08 -2.71 -14.47
CA ALA A 85 -3.83 -4.10 -14.14
C ALA A 85 -4.33 -4.47 -12.74
N SER A 86 -4.15 -3.58 -11.75
CA SER A 86 -4.72 -3.73 -10.41
C SER A 86 -6.26 -3.83 -10.42
N ARG A 87 -6.96 -2.93 -11.13
CA ARG A 87 -8.42 -3.00 -11.27
C ARG A 87 -8.89 -4.30 -11.90
N LYS A 88 -8.24 -4.73 -13.00
CA LYS A 88 -8.54 -6.01 -13.65
C LYS A 88 -8.39 -7.19 -12.69
N MET A 89 -7.33 -7.21 -11.86
CA MET A 89 -7.16 -8.26 -10.85
C MET A 89 -8.24 -8.22 -9.77
N PHE A 90 -8.61 -7.03 -9.28
CA PHE A 90 -9.68 -6.90 -8.29
C PHE A 90 -11.04 -7.33 -8.83
N GLU A 91 -11.37 -6.97 -10.07
CA GLU A 91 -12.60 -7.39 -10.75
C GLU A 91 -12.67 -8.91 -10.90
N LEU A 92 -11.60 -9.53 -11.41
CA LEU A 92 -11.54 -10.99 -11.60
C LEU A 92 -11.61 -11.74 -10.25
N ALA A 93 -11.03 -11.19 -9.19
CA ALA A 93 -11.03 -11.80 -7.86
C ALA A 93 -12.29 -11.48 -7.03
N GLY A 94 -13.19 -10.64 -7.54
CA GLY A 94 -14.39 -10.19 -6.82
C GLY A 94 -14.08 -9.32 -5.59
N ILE A 95 -13.00 -8.55 -5.63
CA ILE A 95 -12.62 -7.60 -4.57
C ILE A 95 -13.31 -6.26 -4.83
N LYS A 96 -14.05 -5.77 -3.84
CA LYS A 96 -14.69 -4.46 -3.90
C LYS A 96 -13.63 -3.38 -3.74
N TYR A 97 -13.75 -2.28 -4.47
CA TYR A 97 -12.91 -1.11 -4.24
C TYR A 97 -13.72 0.18 -4.33
N ARG A 98 -13.47 1.13 -3.43
CA ARG A 98 -14.20 2.40 -3.39
C ARG A 98 -13.35 3.58 -2.95
N TYR A 99 -13.63 4.73 -3.54
CA TYR A 99 -13.06 6.01 -3.16
C TYR A 99 -13.73 6.55 -1.89
N VAL A 100 -12.95 7.13 -0.99
CA VAL A 100 -13.47 7.87 0.17
C VAL A 100 -13.10 9.34 0.08
N LYS A 101 -14.13 10.19 0.16
CA LYS A 101 -13.97 11.62 0.37
C LYS A 101 -13.82 11.89 1.86
N CYS A 102 -12.71 12.50 2.26
CA CYS A 102 -12.53 12.96 3.63
C CYS A 102 -13.21 14.33 3.81
N SER A 103 -14.06 14.47 4.84
CA SER A 103 -14.69 15.74 5.20
C SER A 103 -13.84 16.60 6.12
N LEU A 104 -12.85 16.02 6.81
CA LEU A 104 -11.87 16.75 7.61
C LEU A 104 -10.62 17.06 6.78
N ALA A 105 -10.15 18.32 6.85
CA ALA A 105 -8.93 18.75 6.18
C ALA A 105 -7.66 18.38 6.97
N SER A 106 -7.73 18.38 8.30
CA SER A 106 -6.64 18.00 9.18
C SER A 106 -7.20 17.43 10.49
N PHE A 107 -6.41 16.60 11.15
CA PHE A 107 -6.70 16.08 12.48
C PHE A 107 -5.43 16.21 13.32
N LEU A 108 -5.52 16.84 14.50
CA LEU A 108 -4.41 16.98 15.42
C LEU A 108 -4.49 15.87 16.47
N PHE A 109 -3.48 15.00 16.49
CA PHE A 109 -3.35 13.97 17.51
C PHE A 109 -2.41 14.46 18.62
N SER A 110 -2.92 14.53 19.85
CA SER A 110 -2.12 14.81 21.04
C SER A 110 -1.87 13.49 21.78
N ALA A 111 -0.68 12.93 21.64
CA ALA A 111 -0.26 11.78 22.44
C ALA A 111 0.47 12.27 23.70
N SER A 112 -0.20 12.23 24.85
CA SER A 112 0.49 12.36 26.14
C SER A 112 1.08 11.00 26.51
N TRP A 113 2.40 10.88 26.44
CA TRP A 113 3.11 9.69 26.93
C TRP A 113 3.05 9.70 28.46
N ARG A 114 2.14 8.92 29.05
CA ARG A 114 2.27 8.54 30.46
C ARG A 114 3.21 7.33 30.51
N ARG A 115 4.34 7.50 31.21
CA ARG A 115 5.17 6.39 31.65
C ARG A 115 4.42 5.56 32.68
#